data_AF-A0A1Q5THJ1-F1
#
_entry.id   AF-A0A1Q5THJ1-F1
#
_cell.length_a   1.000
_cell.length_b   1.000
_cell.length_c   1.000
_cell.angle_alpha   90.00
_cell.angle_beta   90.00
_cell.angle_gamma   90.00
#
_symmetry.space_group_name_H-M   'P 1'
#
loop_
_entity.id
_entity.type
_entity.pdbx_description
1 polymer ?
#
loop_
_entity_poly.entity_id
_entity_poly.type
_entity_poly.pdbx_seq_one_letter_code
_entity_poly.pdbx_strand_id
1 'polypeptide(L)'
;MNGKLAGANQSLTTKLSEQVAINATQLERIHQHLTELDTKHTQELANAKTEIDTLRADVAAGRRKLRIKAVCPVSETVTSGSVVTPTPVELTRETGSTVLDIREGIINDRAKLRYLQDYVNTECRGNNGKPTS
;
A
#
# COMPACT_ATOMS: atom_id res chain seq x y z
N MET A 1 26.55 41.93 -39.22
CA MET A 1 25.82 40.65 -39.11
C MET A 1 26.32 39.77 -37.95
N ASN A 2 27.63 39.70 -37.66
CA ASN A 2 28.20 38.85 -36.59
C ASN A 2 27.74 39.18 -35.15
N GLY A 3 27.50 40.45 -34.81
CA GLY A 3 27.07 40.83 -33.45
C GLY A 3 25.67 40.31 -33.05
N LYS A 4 24.75 40.20 -34.00
CA LYS A 4 23.39 39.67 -33.75
C LYS A 4 23.42 38.16 -33.48
N LEU A 5 24.30 37.43 -34.17
CA LEU A 5 24.53 36.00 -33.94
C LEU A 5 25.17 35.75 -32.56
N ALA A 6 26.15 36.56 -32.17
CA ALA A 6 26.77 36.47 -30.84
C ALA A 6 25.77 36.70 -29.69
N GLY A 7 24.91 37.72 -29.81
CA GLY A 7 23.85 37.98 -28.83
C GLY A 7 22.80 36.86 -28.76
N ALA A 8 22.39 36.31 -29.91
CA ALA A 8 21.49 35.17 -29.95
C ALA A 8 22.10 33.93 -29.28
N ASN A 9 23.37 33.64 -29.54
CA ASN A 9 24.08 32.54 -28.90
C ASN A 9 24.19 32.71 -27.37
N GLN A 10 24.52 33.91 -26.88
CA GLN A 10 24.52 34.16 -25.43
C GLN A 10 23.13 33.94 -24.81
N SER A 11 22.07 34.44 -25.44
CA SER A 11 20.70 34.25 -24.95
C SER A 11 20.30 32.78 -24.92
N LEU A 12 20.68 31.99 -25.93
CA LEU A 12 20.44 30.55 -25.97
C LEU A 12 21.19 29.82 -24.86
N THR A 13 22.46 30.17 -24.62
CA THR A 13 23.26 29.60 -23.53
C THR A 13 22.63 29.88 -22.16
N THR A 14 22.16 31.11 -21.92
CA THR A 14 21.46 31.46 -20.67
C THR A 14 20.19 30.63 -20.49
N LYS A 15 19.32 30.57 -21.52
CA LYS A 15 18.09 29.77 -21.45
C LYS A 15 18.36 28.28 -21.23
N LEU A 16 19.41 27.75 -21.85
CA LEU A 16 19.80 26.36 -21.65
C LEU A 16 20.26 26.11 -20.20
N SER A 17 21.08 27.00 -19.65
CA SER A 17 21.53 26.93 -18.25
C SER A 17 20.36 26.99 -17.26
N GLU A 18 19.41 27.91 -17.47
CA GLU A 18 18.18 28.01 -16.69
C GLU A 18 17.34 26.72 -16.77
N GLN A 19 17.16 26.17 -17.97
CA GLN A 19 16.41 24.94 -18.16
C GLN A 19 17.08 23.73 -17.48
N VAL A 20 18.42 23.66 -17.52
CA VAL A 20 19.18 22.62 -16.82
C VAL A 20 18.98 22.74 -15.31
N ALA A 21 19.01 23.95 -14.75
CA ALA A 21 18.77 24.17 -13.33
C ALA A 21 17.34 23.78 -12.92
N ILE A 22 16.33 24.16 -13.71
CA ILE A 22 14.92 23.78 -13.47
C ILE A 22 14.77 22.26 -13.48
N ASN A 23 15.33 21.59 -14.48
CA ASN A 23 15.26 20.13 -14.60
C ASN A 23 15.95 19.44 -13.41
N ALA A 24 17.11 19.93 -12.97
CA ALA A 24 17.82 19.39 -11.81
C ALA A 24 16.97 19.52 -10.53
N THR A 25 16.37 20.67 -10.28
CA THR A 25 15.48 20.87 -9.13
C THR A 25 14.22 19.98 -9.21
N GLN A 26 13.66 19.79 -10.40
CA GLN A 26 12.50 18.92 -10.59
C GLN A 26 12.84 17.45 -10.30
N LEU A 27 13.97 16.96 -10.78
CA LEU A 27 14.44 15.60 -10.52
C LEU A 27 14.67 15.36 -9.03
N GLU A 28 15.30 16.31 -8.35
CA GLU A 28 15.55 16.22 -6.90
C GLU A 28 14.24 16.11 -6.11
N ARG A 29 13.23 16.94 -6.45
CA ARG A 29 11.91 16.86 -5.83
C ARG A 29 11.25 15.50 -6.03
N ILE A 30 11.25 14.98 -7.26
CA ILE A 30 10.67 13.67 -7.57
C ILE A 30 11.38 12.57 -6.77
N HIS A 31 12.72 12.60 -6.71
CA HIS A 31 13.47 11.62 -5.92
C HIS A 31 13.12 11.66 -4.43
N GLN A 32 12.97 12.84 -3.85
CA GLN A 32 12.57 12.99 -2.45
C GLN A 32 11.18 12.41 -2.20
N HIS A 33 10.19 12.78 -3.02
CA HIS A 33 8.83 12.27 -2.89
C HIS A 33 8.76 10.74 -3.04
N LEU A 34 9.48 10.17 -4.01
CA LEU A 34 9.54 8.73 -4.20
C LEU A 34 10.18 8.02 -3.00
N THR A 35 11.27 8.57 -2.47
CA THR A 35 11.96 8.01 -1.30
C THR A 35 11.05 8.03 -0.06
N GLU A 36 10.32 9.12 0.16
CA GLU A 36 9.34 9.22 1.25
C GLU A 36 8.20 8.22 1.09
N LEU A 37 7.65 8.09 -0.13
CA LEU A 37 6.58 7.17 -0.44
C LEU A 37 7.00 5.71 -0.24
N ASP A 38 8.18 5.34 -0.75
CA ASP A 38 8.78 4.02 -0.58
C ASP A 38 9.00 3.69 0.90
N THR A 39 9.55 4.64 1.66
CA THR A 39 9.83 4.48 3.09
C THR A 39 8.54 4.23 3.87
N LYS A 40 7.52 5.07 3.65
CA LYS A 40 6.22 4.96 4.32
C LYS A 40 5.59 3.58 4.08
N HIS A 41 5.44 3.17 2.82
CA HIS A 41 4.73 1.93 2.50
C HIS A 41 5.53 0.68 2.85
N THR A 42 6.86 0.73 2.78
CA THR A 42 7.72 -0.36 3.25
C THR A 42 7.58 -0.54 4.76
N GLN A 43 7.58 0.55 5.52
CA GLN A 43 7.41 0.48 6.98
C GLN A 43 6.03 -0.05 7.38
N GLU A 44 4.96 0.44 6.74
CA GLU A 44 3.59 -0.03 6.99
C GLU A 44 3.45 -1.53 6.69
N LEU A 45 4.02 -2.01 5.58
CA LEU A 45 3.99 -3.41 5.21
C LEU A 45 4.80 -4.28 6.19
N ALA A 46 5.99 -3.82 6.60
CA ALA A 46 6.83 -4.52 7.56
C ALA A 46 6.14 -4.66 8.92
N ASN A 47 5.48 -3.59 9.40
CA ASN A 47 4.71 -3.59 10.63
C ASN A 47 3.55 -4.61 10.57
N ALA A 48 2.79 -4.60 9.47
CA ALA A 48 1.67 -5.52 9.29
C ALA A 48 2.12 -6.99 9.20
N LYS A 49 3.25 -7.26 8.55
CA LYS A 49 3.86 -8.60 8.52
C LYS A 49 4.30 -9.06 9.91
N THR A 50 4.94 -8.18 10.67
CA THR A 50 5.34 -8.46 12.06
C THR A 50 4.14 -8.82 12.95
N GLU A 51 3.01 -8.13 12.78
CA GLU A 51 1.77 -8.45 13.50
C GLU A 51 1.24 -9.84 13.12
N ILE A 52 1.24 -10.19 11.82
CA ILE A 52 0.82 -11.51 11.35
C ILE A 52 1.74 -12.61 11.91
N ASP A 53 3.05 -12.41 11.90
CA ASP A 53 4.01 -13.39 12.40
C ASP A 53 3.84 -13.60 13.91
N THR A 54 3.57 -12.53 14.65
CA THR A 54 3.21 -12.61 16.07
C THR A 54 1.93 -13.44 16.27
N LEU A 55 0.91 -13.22 15.45
CA LEU A 55 -0.33 -14.01 15.50
C LEU A 55 -0.11 -15.48 15.14
N ARG A 56 0.72 -15.78 14.13
CA ARG A 56 1.12 -17.15 13.79
C ARG A 56 1.78 -17.84 14.97
N ALA A 57 2.74 -17.17 15.61
CA ALA A 57 3.44 -17.72 16.77
C ALA A 57 2.50 -17.97 17.95
N ASP A 58 1.58 -17.05 18.23
CA ASP A 58 0.58 -17.20 19.30
C ASP A 58 -0.41 -18.34 19.03
N VAL A 59 -0.87 -18.50 17.78
CA VAL A 59 -1.77 -19.58 17.38
C VAL A 59 -1.05 -20.93 17.42
N ALA A 60 0.19 -21.00 16.91
CA ALA A 60 0.99 -22.22 16.94
C ALA A 60 1.23 -22.70 18.38
N ALA A 61 1.57 -21.77 19.28
CA ALA A 61 1.76 -22.02 20.71
C ALA A 61 0.44 -22.24 21.49
N GLY A 62 -0.72 -22.12 20.85
CA GLY A 62 -2.03 -22.25 21.51
C GLY A 62 -2.39 -21.11 22.46
N ARG A 63 -1.62 -20.01 22.48
CA ARG A 63 -1.91 -18.79 23.27
C ARG A 63 -3.11 -18.04 22.71
N ARG A 64 -3.36 -18.15 21.40
CA ARG A 64 -4.55 -17.62 20.72
C ARG A 64 -5.25 -18.72 19.92
N LYS A 65 -6.56 -18.55 19.74
CA LYS A 65 -7.42 -19.44 18.95
C LYS A 65 -8.13 -18.63 17.88
N LEU A 66 -8.09 -19.09 16.64
CA LEU A 66 -8.80 -18.44 15.53
C LEU A 66 -10.23 -18.98 15.47
N ARG A 67 -11.20 -18.06 15.40
CA ARG A 67 -12.62 -18.39 15.29
C ARG A 67 -13.22 -17.67 14.11
N ILE A 68 -14.02 -18.38 13.33
CA ILE A 68 -14.84 -17.80 12.27
C ILE A 68 -16.29 -17.80 12.70
N LYS A 69 -17.00 -16.71 12.38
CA LYS A 69 -18.44 -16.67 12.56
C LYS A 69 -19.07 -17.46 11.42
N ALA A 70 -19.45 -18.71 11.70
CA ALA A 70 -20.14 -19.57 10.75
C ALA A 70 -21.65 -19.52 10.99
N VAL A 71 -22.42 -19.62 9.90
CA VAL A 71 -23.84 -19.96 9.95
C VAL A 71 -23.96 -21.32 9.30
N CYS A 72 -24.28 -22.34 10.10
CA CYS A 72 -24.47 -23.69 9.61
C CYS A 72 -25.95 -23.88 9.27
N PRO A 73 -26.34 -24.05 7.99
CA PRO A 73 -27.70 -24.39 7.66
C PRO A 73 -28.02 -25.79 8.20
N VAL A 74 -29.09 -25.91 8.98
CA VAL A 74 -29.61 -27.20 9.43
C VAL A 74 -30.29 -27.88 8.24
N SER A 75 -29.92 -29.13 7.93
CA SER A 75 -30.65 -29.93 6.94
C SER A 75 -32.08 -30.16 7.45
N GLU A 76 -33.08 -29.91 6.61
CA GLU A 76 -34.50 -29.96 6.97
C GLU A 76 -34.93 -31.36 7.43
N THR A 77 -34.78 -31.64 8.72
CA THR A 77 -35.59 -32.62 9.44
C THR A 77 -36.29 -31.91 10.57
N VAL A 78 -37.51 -31.46 10.25
CA VAL A 78 -38.62 -31.00 11.10
C VAL A 78 -38.28 -30.74 12.58
N THR A 79 -38.12 -29.46 12.94
CA THR A 79 -38.87 -28.89 14.07
C THR A 79 -39.01 -27.38 13.86
N SER A 80 -40.24 -26.88 13.98
CA SER A 80 -40.63 -25.49 13.79
C SER A 80 -39.98 -24.57 14.85
N GLY A 81 -39.38 -23.45 14.41
CA GLY A 81 -39.29 -22.24 15.25
C GLY A 81 -37.94 -21.78 15.81
N SER A 82 -36.78 -22.26 15.35
CA SER A 82 -35.49 -21.75 15.86
C SER A 82 -34.74 -20.88 14.84
N VAL A 83 -34.64 -19.58 15.13
CA VAL A 83 -33.70 -18.67 14.46
C VAL A 83 -32.29 -19.13 14.84
N VAL A 84 -31.50 -19.64 13.88
CA VAL A 84 -30.13 -20.09 14.15
C VAL A 84 -29.28 -18.89 14.54
N THR A 85 -28.82 -18.86 15.80
CA THR A 85 -27.79 -17.91 16.24
C THR A 85 -26.45 -18.35 15.66
N PRO A 86 -25.65 -17.45 15.05
CA PRO A 86 -24.35 -17.81 14.52
C PRO A 86 -23.43 -18.31 15.63
N THR A 87 -23.05 -19.59 15.62
CA THR A 87 -22.10 -20.16 16.57
C THR A 87 -20.68 -19.98 16.05
N PRO A 88 -19.74 -19.43 16.84
CA PRO A 88 -18.33 -19.36 16.44
C PRO A 88 -17.74 -20.76 16.28
N VAL A 89 -17.11 -21.03 15.13
CA VAL A 89 -16.36 -22.27 14.90
C VAL A 89 -14.89 -21.99 15.14
N GLU A 90 -14.28 -22.75 16.06
CA GLU A 90 -12.84 -22.71 16.31
C GLU A 90 -12.10 -23.50 15.24
N LEU A 91 -11.13 -22.86 14.59
CA LEU A 91 -10.35 -23.48 13.53
C LEU A 91 -9.26 -24.38 14.13
N THR A 92 -9.00 -25.49 13.45
CA THR A 92 -7.82 -26.32 13.74
C THR A 92 -6.54 -25.53 13.50
N ARG A 93 -5.42 -25.93 14.11
CA ARG A 93 -4.13 -25.23 13.96
C ARG A 93 -3.69 -25.13 12.50
N GLU A 94 -3.87 -26.20 11.73
CA GLU A 94 -3.55 -26.25 10.29
C GLU A 94 -4.41 -25.26 9.49
N THR A 95 -5.74 -25.27 9.69
CA THR A 95 -6.69 -24.36 9.01
C THR A 95 -6.45 -22.91 9.44
N GLY A 96 -6.09 -22.70 10.71
CA GLY A 96 -5.72 -21.41 11.25
C GLY A 96 -4.47 -20.80 10.58
N SER A 97 -3.47 -21.63 10.28
CA SER A 97 -2.28 -21.19 9.51
C SER A 97 -2.69 -20.71 8.12
N THR A 98 -3.49 -21.49 7.39
CA THR A 98 -3.95 -21.12 6.05
C THR A 98 -4.71 -19.79 6.03
N VAL A 99 -5.55 -19.53 7.04
CA VAL A 99 -6.25 -18.24 7.17
C VAL A 99 -5.28 -17.08 7.37
N LEU A 100 -4.22 -17.27 8.16
CA LEU A 100 -3.19 -16.24 8.34
C LEU A 100 -2.35 -16.02 7.07
N ASP A 101 -2.08 -17.07 6.29
CA ASP A 101 -1.40 -16.96 5.00
C ASP A 101 -2.24 -16.18 3.98
N ILE A 102 -3.55 -16.46 3.91
CA ILE A 102 -4.49 -15.69 3.10
C ILE A 102 -4.50 -14.23 3.55
N ARG A 103 -4.53 -13.97 4.87
CA ARG A 103 -4.50 -12.61 5.41
C ARG A 103 -3.22 -11.87 5.02
N GLU A 104 -2.06 -12.53 5.05
CA GLU A 104 -0.79 -11.96 4.61
C GLU A 104 -0.83 -11.61 3.12
N GLY A 105 -1.33 -12.52 2.27
CA GLY A 105 -1.50 -12.27 0.83
C GLY A 105 -2.34 -11.01 0.55
N ILE A 106 -3.50 -10.91 1.20
CA ILE A 106 -4.39 -9.74 1.08
C ILE A 106 -3.70 -8.45 1.53
N ILE A 107 -2.93 -8.49 2.62
CA ILE A 107 -2.20 -7.32 3.12
C ILE A 107 -1.13 -6.87 2.11
N ASN A 108 -0.39 -7.81 1.54
CA ASN A 108 0.63 -7.55 0.53
C ASN A 108 0.01 -6.91 -0.73
N ASP A 109 -1.06 -7.50 -1.26
CA ASP A 109 -1.73 -6.98 -2.45
C ASP A 109 -2.33 -5.60 -2.19
N ARG A 110 -2.95 -5.38 -1.04
CA ARG A 110 -3.46 -4.05 -0.66
C ARG A 110 -2.34 -3.03 -0.48
N ALA A 111 -1.17 -3.43 0.02
CA ALA A 111 -0.02 -2.53 0.15
C ALA A 111 0.49 -2.09 -1.22
N LYS A 112 0.63 -3.03 -2.18
CA LYS A 112 0.99 -2.72 -3.56
C LYS A 112 -0.03 -1.79 -4.23
N LEU A 113 -1.32 -2.07 -4.06
CA LEU A 113 -2.38 -1.24 -4.63
C LEU A 113 -2.36 0.18 -4.07
N ARG A 114 -2.20 0.34 -2.74
CA ARG A 114 -2.11 1.66 -2.11
C ARG A 114 -0.87 2.41 -2.58
N TYR A 115 0.28 1.76 -2.61
CA TYR A 115 1.51 2.34 -3.14
C TYR A 115 1.32 2.89 -4.56
N LEU A 116 0.77 2.07 -5.46
CA LEU A 116 0.53 2.47 -6.85
C LEU A 116 -0.50 3.61 -6.95
N GLN A 117 -1.55 3.58 -6.13
CA GLN A 117 -2.53 4.67 -6.09
C GLN A 117 -1.90 5.99 -5.63
N ASP A 118 -1.11 5.96 -4.56
CA ASP A 118 -0.43 7.13 -4.03
C ASP A 118 0.59 7.66 -5.04
N TYR A 119 1.42 6.78 -5.63
CA TYR A 119 2.37 7.13 -6.70
C TYR A 119 1.66 7.82 -7.89
N VAL A 120 0.57 7.25 -8.40
CA VAL A 120 -0.17 7.85 -9.52
C VAL A 120 -0.74 9.21 -9.12
N ASN A 121 -1.24 9.35 -7.88
CA ASN A 121 -1.84 10.59 -7.41
C ASN A 121 -0.80 11.70 -7.17
N THR A 122 0.42 11.36 -6.71
CA THR A 122 1.46 12.36 -6.41
C THR A 122 2.34 12.66 -7.62
N GLU A 123 2.77 11.63 -8.35
CA GLU A 123 3.79 11.77 -9.41
C GLU A 123 3.20 11.91 -10.81
N CYS A 124 2.07 11.25 -11.10
CA CYS A 124 1.51 11.21 -12.46
C CYS A 124 0.35 12.20 -12.68
N ARG A 125 -0.51 12.39 -11.67
CA ARG A 125 -1.73 13.20 -11.78
C ARG A 125 -1.53 14.68 -11.47
N GLY A 126 -0.32 15.08 -11.11
CA GLY A 126 0.06 16.49 -11.09
C GLY A 126 -0.83 17.32 -10.19
N ASN A 127 -0.79 17.08 -8.87
CA ASN A 127 -0.91 18.23 -7.98
C ASN A 127 0.40 18.99 -8.13
N ASN A 128 0.44 19.94 -9.07
CA ASN A 128 1.57 20.78 -9.45
C ASN A 128 2.19 21.57 -8.27
N GLY A 129 2.75 20.89 -7.26
CA GLY A 129 3.26 21.51 -6.04
C GLY A 129 2.26 22.38 -5.27
N LYS A 130 0.94 22.26 -5.51
CA LYS A 130 -0.05 23.04 -4.77
C LYS A 130 -0.41 22.28 -3.49
N PRO A 131 -0.19 22.87 -2.30
CA PRO A 131 -0.57 22.25 -1.05
C PRO A 131 -2.10 22.07 -1.04
N THR A 132 -2.55 20.88 -0.68
CA THR A 132 -3.94 20.64 -0.33
C THR A 132 -4.24 21.45 0.93
N SER A 133 -5.10 22.45 0.78
CA SER A 133 -5.61 23.31 1.85
C SER A 133 -6.44 22.54 2.86
#